data_AF-A0A957LVX1-F1
#
_entry.id   AF-A0A957LVX1-F1
#
_cell.length_a   1.000
_cell.length_b   1.000
_cell.length_c   1.000
_cell.angle_alpha   90.00
_cell.angle_beta   90.00
_cell.angle_gamma   90.00
#
_symmetry.space_group_name_H-M   'P 1'
#
loop_
_entity.id
_entity.type
_entity.pdbx_description
1 polymer ?
#
loop_
_entity_poly.entity_id
_entity_poly.type
_entity_poly.pdbx_seq_one_letter_code
_entity_poly.pdbx_strand_id
1 'polypeptide(L)'
;AKSVGANGHPDADRWQASNFAALEDYVLETLDARARLLLKLQNPLGVADRLIAGYEQVIRNRQDVLQGDFRTLDTIDENLGAYQDDMRRDFAYHRNSVDNVLYAMAERGDKFFDDTLRITRVFDLMNSSKIQAAFDREVIADTSREIEQEVSSLIDWLVDKDYRQWRAIMDYLNQRAAEHADQIVGQVGSEFEFNRQNLLASVGREAHKIVNT
;
A
#
# COMPACT_ATOMS: atom_id res chain seq x y z
N ALA A 1 88.03 43.64 -49.98
CA ALA A 1 87.34 44.66 -49.16
C ALA A 1 85.90 44.73 -49.67
N LYS A 2 84.84 44.49 -48.91
CA LYS A 2 84.55 44.78 -47.51
C LYS A 2 83.86 43.59 -46.82
N SER A 3 84.30 43.34 -45.60
CA SER A 3 83.62 42.60 -44.54
C SER A 3 82.55 43.47 -43.87
N VAL A 4 81.32 42.98 -43.77
CA VAL A 4 80.26 43.32 -42.80
C VAL A 4 79.33 42.12 -42.86
N GLY A 5 79.03 41.32 -41.86
CA GLY A 5 79.07 41.40 -40.40
C GLY A 5 78.07 40.32 -39.98
N ALA A 6 78.54 39.30 -39.27
CA ALA A 6 77.71 38.20 -38.82
C ALA A 6 76.70 38.71 -37.78
N ASN A 7 75.51 39.11 -38.21
CA ASN A 7 74.39 39.35 -37.31
C ASN A 7 73.64 38.03 -37.08
N GLY A 8 74.31 37.09 -36.40
CA GLY A 8 73.59 36.14 -35.56
C GLY A 8 72.83 36.99 -34.54
N HIS A 9 71.50 36.97 -34.61
CA HIS A 9 70.69 37.81 -33.73
C HIS A 9 71.02 37.43 -32.28
N PRO A 10 71.57 38.33 -31.46
CA PRO A 10 72.00 38.02 -30.07
C PRO A 10 70.86 37.45 -29.22
N ASP A 11 69.63 37.74 -29.61
CA ASP A 11 68.42 37.26 -28.97
C ASP A 11 68.18 35.76 -29.23
N ALA A 12 68.55 35.22 -30.40
CA ALA A 12 68.39 33.80 -30.73
C ALA A 12 69.36 32.91 -29.94
N ASP A 13 70.61 33.33 -29.79
CA ASP A 13 71.62 32.60 -29.01
C ASP A 13 71.28 32.63 -27.51
N ARG A 14 70.76 33.75 -27.00
CA ARG A 14 70.26 33.87 -25.61
C ARG A 14 68.98 33.06 -25.40
N TRP A 15 68.12 32.95 -26.40
CA TRP A 15 66.90 32.14 -26.36
C TRP A 15 67.21 30.65 -26.22
N GLN A 16 68.16 30.14 -27.01
CA GLN A 16 68.62 28.75 -26.89
C GLN A 16 69.38 28.50 -25.59
N ALA A 17 70.29 29.41 -25.18
CA ALA A 17 71.06 29.25 -23.95
C ALA A 17 70.20 29.29 -22.68
N SER A 18 69.03 29.94 -22.72
CA SER A 18 68.12 30.05 -21.58
C SER A 18 67.19 28.84 -21.39
N ASN A 19 67.27 27.81 -22.26
CA ASN A 19 66.34 26.68 -22.33
C ASN A 19 64.86 27.08 -22.52
N PHE A 20 64.60 28.34 -22.87
CA PHE A 20 63.23 28.82 -23.02
C PHE A 20 62.55 28.22 -24.24
N ALA A 21 63.31 27.91 -25.30
CA ALA A 21 62.79 27.17 -26.47
C ALA A 21 62.20 25.81 -26.08
N ALA A 22 62.90 25.03 -25.25
CA ALA A 22 62.41 23.72 -24.79
C ALA A 22 61.18 23.83 -23.89
N LEU A 23 61.08 24.91 -23.10
CA LEU A 23 59.89 25.22 -22.31
C LEU A 23 58.71 25.65 -23.19
N GLU A 24 58.96 26.48 -24.20
CA GLU A 24 57.96 26.93 -25.17
C GLU A 24 57.41 25.74 -25.96
N ASP A 25 58.28 24.88 -26.49
CA ASP A 25 57.88 23.65 -27.19
C ASP A 25 57.12 22.71 -26.25
N TYR A 26 57.60 22.51 -25.02
CA TYR A 26 56.88 21.72 -24.02
C TYR A 26 55.49 22.31 -23.71
N VAL A 27 55.37 23.64 -23.58
CA VAL A 27 54.07 24.29 -23.33
C VAL A 27 53.18 24.23 -24.57
N LEU A 28 53.70 24.38 -25.79
CA LEU A 28 52.89 24.34 -27.01
C LEU A 28 52.47 22.92 -27.41
N GLU A 29 53.33 21.92 -27.20
CA GLU A 29 53.06 20.51 -27.48
C GLU A 29 52.27 19.83 -26.36
N THR A 30 52.59 20.10 -25.09
CA THR A 30 51.88 19.51 -23.94
C THR A 30 50.55 20.21 -23.66
N LEU A 31 50.41 21.49 -24.06
CA LEU A 31 49.17 22.26 -24.01
C LEU A 31 48.54 22.40 -25.41
N ASP A 32 48.59 21.33 -26.21
CA ASP A 32 47.89 21.27 -27.50
C ASP A 32 46.36 21.49 -27.32
N ALA A 33 45.63 21.59 -28.42
CA ALA A 33 44.18 21.77 -28.39
C ALA A 33 43.44 20.63 -27.63
N ARG A 34 43.99 19.41 -27.64
CA ARG A 34 43.44 18.20 -27.01
C ARG A 34 43.68 18.19 -25.49
N ALA A 35 44.87 18.56 -25.02
CA ALA A 35 45.17 18.69 -23.60
C ALA A 35 44.32 19.79 -22.94
N ARG A 36 44.13 20.92 -23.63
CA ARG A 36 43.21 21.98 -23.19
C ARG A 36 41.76 21.54 -23.18
N LEU A 37 41.33 20.71 -24.13
CA LEU A 37 40.00 20.12 -24.13
C LEU A 37 39.81 19.18 -22.94
N LEU A 38 40.76 18.27 -22.68
CA LEU A 38 40.71 17.36 -21.53
C LEU A 38 40.64 18.12 -20.20
N LEU A 39 41.46 19.15 -20.03
CA LEU A 39 41.44 19.98 -18.83
C LEU A 39 40.11 20.72 -18.63
N LYS A 40 39.54 21.25 -19.72
CA LYS A 40 38.23 21.92 -19.71
C LYS A 40 37.08 20.96 -19.41
N LEU A 41 37.19 19.69 -19.82
CA LEU A 41 36.18 18.66 -19.60
C LEU A 41 36.31 17.97 -18.23
N GLN A 42 37.48 17.99 -17.61
CA GLN A 42 37.72 17.33 -16.31
C GLN A 42 36.79 17.86 -15.20
N ASN A 43 36.57 19.17 -15.13
CA ASN A 43 35.66 19.76 -14.14
C ASN A 43 34.18 19.40 -14.42
N PRO A 44 33.63 19.59 -15.64
CA PRO A 44 32.29 19.14 -16.00
C PRO A 44 32.07 17.64 -15.79
N LEU A 45 33.04 16.79 -16.14
CA LEU A 45 32.95 15.34 -15.94
C LEU A 45 32.95 14.97 -14.46
N GLY A 46 33.82 15.59 -13.65
CA GLY A 46 33.80 15.39 -12.19
C GLY A 46 32.51 15.87 -11.53
N VAL A 47 31.88 16.92 -12.06
CA VAL A 47 30.53 17.35 -11.62
C VAL A 47 29.47 16.33 -12.04
N ALA A 48 29.53 15.83 -13.27
CA ALA A 48 28.63 14.78 -13.75
C ALA A 48 28.73 13.52 -12.90
N ASP A 49 29.93 13.05 -12.58
CA ASP A 49 30.15 11.86 -11.73
C ASP A 49 29.55 12.05 -10.34
N ARG A 50 29.73 13.23 -9.73
CA ARG A 50 29.12 13.54 -8.42
C ARG A 50 27.60 13.58 -8.48
N LEU A 51 27.03 14.12 -9.54
CA LEU A 51 25.58 14.14 -9.74
C LEU A 51 25.04 12.72 -9.92
N ILE A 52 25.70 11.90 -10.75
CA ILE A 52 25.33 10.49 -10.96
C ILE A 52 25.36 9.74 -9.62
N ALA A 53 26.46 9.82 -8.88
CA ALA A 53 26.59 9.16 -7.58
C ALA A 53 25.52 9.63 -6.58
N GLY A 54 25.18 10.92 -6.58
CA GLY A 54 24.11 11.48 -5.75
C GLY A 54 22.72 10.92 -6.12
N TYR A 55 22.37 10.92 -7.41
CA TYR A 55 21.09 10.39 -7.88
C TYR A 55 20.98 8.88 -7.71
N GLU A 56 22.07 8.12 -7.90
CA GLU A 56 22.11 6.69 -7.59
C GLU A 56 21.77 6.43 -6.12
N GLN A 57 22.30 7.24 -5.20
CA GLN A 57 21.96 7.09 -3.79
C GLN A 57 20.48 7.38 -3.52
N VAL A 58 19.92 8.44 -4.13
CA VAL A 58 18.49 8.76 -4.02
C VAL A 58 17.63 7.61 -4.56
N ILE A 59 17.99 7.03 -5.71
CA ILE A 59 17.25 5.92 -6.31
C ILE A 59 17.30 4.69 -5.41
N ARG A 60 18.49 4.32 -4.88
CA ARG A 60 18.63 3.18 -3.95
C ARG A 60 17.76 3.36 -2.71
N ASN A 61 17.80 4.53 -2.08
CA ASN A 61 16.97 4.81 -0.91
C ASN A 61 15.47 4.67 -1.24
N ARG A 62 15.01 5.17 -2.39
CA ARG A 62 13.60 5.02 -2.81
C ARG A 62 13.22 3.57 -3.08
N GLN A 63 14.12 2.79 -3.68
CA GLN A 63 13.90 1.35 -3.91
C GLN A 63 13.75 0.60 -2.58
N ASP A 64 14.57 0.91 -1.57
CA ASP A 64 14.47 0.31 -0.25
C ASP A 64 13.13 0.63 0.44
N VAL A 65 12.67 1.89 0.32
CA VAL A 65 11.34 2.30 0.83
C VAL A 65 10.23 1.54 0.12
N LEU A 66 10.24 1.49 -1.22
CA LEU A 66 9.22 0.78 -1.99
C LEU A 66 9.23 -0.72 -1.72
N GLN A 67 10.40 -1.33 -1.54
CA GLN A 67 10.50 -2.75 -1.22
C GLN A 67 9.85 -3.06 0.13
N GLY A 68 10.02 -2.19 1.14
CA GLY A 68 9.31 -2.35 2.40
C GLY A 68 7.81 -2.15 2.25
N ASP A 69 7.36 -1.20 1.41
CA ASP A 69 5.93 -1.00 1.15
C ASP A 69 5.29 -2.25 0.52
N PHE A 70 5.97 -2.88 -0.45
CA PHE A 70 5.50 -4.14 -1.03
C PHE A 70 5.38 -5.26 0.00
N ARG A 71 6.36 -5.42 0.89
CA ARG A 71 6.26 -6.42 1.99
C ARG A 71 5.08 -6.15 2.91
N THR A 72 4.78 -4.87 3.18
CA THR A 72 3.59 -4.49 3.96
C THR A 72 2.32 -4.88 3.23
N LEU A 73 2.24 -4.65 1.91
CA LEU A 73 1.10 -5.07 1.10
C LEU A 73 0.93 -6.60 1.10
N ASP A 74 2.01 -7.37 0.94
CA ASP A 74 1.97 -8.83 1.00
C ASP A 74 1.40 -9.31 2.35
N THR A 75 1.84 -8.70 3.45
CA THR A 75 1.32 -8.99 4.80
C THR A 75 -0.17 -8.64 4.95
N ILE A 76 -0.61 -7.52 4.35
CA ILE A 76 -2.02 -7.12 4.36
C ILE A 76 -2.86 -8.14 3.57
N ASP A 77 -2.38 -8.58 2.42
CA ASP A 77 -3.08 -9.56 1.57
C ASP A 77 -3.22 -10.93 2.27
N GLU A 78 -2.17 -11.41 2.93
CA GLU A 78 -2.21 -12.62 3.75
C GLU A 78 -3.25 -12.50 4.87
N ASN A 79 -3.24 -11.37 5.59
CA ASN A 79 -4.20 -11.09 6.65
C ASN A 79 -5.63 -11.00 6.13
N LEU A 80 -5.85 -10.43 4.94
CA LEU A 80 -7.16 -10.34 4.31
C LEU A 80 -7.69 -11.73 3.93
N GLY A 81 -6.81 -12.62 3.45
CA GLY A 81 -7.15 -14.03 3.21
C GLY A 81 -7.61 -14.74 4.48
N ALA A 82 -6.84 -14.61 5.56
CA ALA A 82 -7.20 -15.19 6.86
C ALA A 82 -8.54 -14.62 7.40
N TYR A 83 -8.72 -13.31 7.32
CA TYR A 83 -9.98 -12.65 7.69
C TYR A 83 -11.17 -13.20 6.87
N GLN A 84 -11.01 -13.38 5.55
CA GLN A 84 -12.09 -13.90 4.70
C GLN A 84 -12.49 -15.33 5.09
N ASP A 85 -11.53 -16.19 5.39
CA ASP A 85 -11.80 -17.56 5.82
C ASP A 85 -12.47 -17.61 7.19
N ASP A 86 -12.04 -16.73 8.11
CA ASP A 86 -12.69 -16.55 9.41
C ASP A 86 -14.14 -16.08 9.26
N MET A 87 -14.39 -15.08 8.42
CA MET A 87 -15.74 -14.57 8.16
C MET A 87 -16.67 -15.66 7.62
N ARG A 88 -16.20 -16.48 6.68
CA ARG A 88 -17.01 -17.58 6.11
C ARG A 88 -17.37 -18.62 7.16
N ARG A 89 -16.40 -19.01 7.99
CA ARG A 89 -16.60 -20.01 9.03
C ARG A 89 -17.57 -19.49 10.10
N ASP A 90 -17.35 -18.28 10.59
CA ASP A 90 -18.15 -17.66 11.63
C ASP A 90 -19.59 -17.39 11.14
N PHE A 91 -19.77 -16.92 9.89
CA PHE A 91 -21.08 -16.76 9.26
C PHE A 91 -21.87 -18.08 9.19
N ALA A 92 -21.19 -19.21 8.94
CA ALA A 92 -21.84 -20.51 8.93
C ALA A 92 -22.44 -20.88 10.31
N TYR A 93 -21.79 -20.48 11.41
CA TYR A 93 -22.35 -20.67 12.75
C TYR A 93 -23.62 -19.83 12.98
N HIS A 94 -23.61 -18.56 12.58
CA HIS A 94 -24.79 -17.70 12.69
C HIS A 94 -25.96 -18.23 11.85
N ARG A 95 -25.69 -18.70 10.62
CA ARG A 95 -26.70 -19.36 9.80
C ARG A 95 -27.29 -20.59 10.51
N ASN A 96 -26.45 -21.46 11.06
CA ASN A 96 -26.93 -22.64 11.78
C ASN A 96 -27.81 -22.25 12.97
N SER A 97 -27.53 -21.11 13.62
CA SER A 97 -28.38 -20.58 14.70
C SER A 97 -29.80 -20.27 14.21
N VAL A 98 -29.92 -19.58 13.07
CA VAL A 98 -31.22 -19.32 12.42
C VAL A 98 -31.91 -20.62 11.99
N ASP A 99 -31.16 -21.54 11.38
CA ASP A 99 -31.68 -22.85 10.94
C ASP A 99 -32.27 -23.62 12.15
N ASN A 100 -31.65 -23.54 13.33
CA ASN A 100 -32.16 -24.16 14.55
C ASN A 100 -33.48 -23.54 15.03
N VAL A 101 -33.62 -22.21 14.96
CA VAL A 101 -34.87 -21.51 15.31
C VAL A 101 -36.00 -21.93 14.37
N LEU A 102 -35.72 -22.02 13.06
CA LEU A 102 -36.67 -22.48 12.06
C LEU A 102 -37.05 -23.96 12.25
N TYR A 103 -36.08 -24.80 12.59
CA TYR A 103 -36.33 -26.21 12.89
C TYR A 103 -37.26 -26.38 14.10
N ALA A 104 -37.01 -25.62 15.19
CA ALA A 104 -37.87 -25.62 16.36
C ALA A 104 -39.30 -25.12 16.04
N MET A 105 -39.43 -24.11 15.16
CA MET A 105 -40.73 -23.67 14.66
C MET A 105 -41.43 -24.77 13.86
N ALA A 106 -40.71 -25.47 12.98
CA ALA A 106 -41.27 -26.57 12.19
C ALA A 106 -41.78 -27.70 13.08
N GLU A 107 -41.01 -28.10 14.11
CA GLU A 107 -41.42 -29.13 15.08
C GLU A 107 -42.69 -28.73 15.84
N ARG A 108 -42.82 -27.45 16.26
CA ARG A 108 -44.06 -26.94 16.86
C ARG A 108 -45.22 -26.98 15.86
N GLY A 109 -44.96 -26.67 14.59
CA GLY A 109 -45.94 -26.75 13.51
C GLY A 109 -46.47 -28.17 13.31
N ASP A 110 -45.57 -29.15 13.19
CA ASP A 110 -45.93 -30.56 13.05
C ASP A 110 -46.75 -31.03 14.25
N LYS A 111 -46.33 -30.70 15.48
CA LYS A 111 -47.08 -31.01 16.69
C LYS A 111 -48.48 -30.37 16.69
N PHE A 112 -48.58 -29.10 16.32
CA PHE A 112 -49.86 -28.40 16.22
C PHE A 112 -50.80 -29.06 15.21
N PHE A 113 -50.29 -29.45 14.04
CA PHE A 113 -51.07 -30.15 13.04
C PHE A 113 -51.49 -31.55 13.50
N ASP A 114 -50.60 -32.31 14.15
CA ASP A 114 -50.93 -33.62 14.71
C ASP A 114 -52.01 -33.53 15.80
N ASP A 115 -51.96 -32.53 16.68
CA ASP A 115 -52.94 -32.37 17.75
C ASP A 115 -54.27 -31.79 17.22
N THR A 116 -54.21 -30.89 16.23
CA THR A 116 -55.40 -30.18 15.68
C THR A 116 -56.13 -30.98 14.59
N LEU A 117 -55.40 -31.63 13.68
CA LEU A 117 -55.99 -32.37 12.54
C LEU A 117 -56.39 -33.81 12.89
N ARG A 118 -55.81 -34.41 13.94
CA ARG A 118 -56.11 -35.79 14.35
C ARG A 118 -57.38 -35.90 15.21
N ILE A 119 -57.80 -34.81 15.86
CA ILE A 119 -58.95 -34.79 16.78
C ILE A 119 -60.25 -34.42 16.05
N THR A 120 -60.23 -33.54 15.05
CA THR A 120 -61.47 -33.05 14.44
C THR A 120 -61.57 -33.37 12.95
N ARG A 121 -62.40 -34.38 12.64
CA ARG A 121 -62.98 -34.55 11.30
C ARG A 121 -63.67 -33.26 10.87
N VAL A 122 -63.00 -32.44 10.05
CA VAL A 122 -63.52 -31.44 9.10
C VAL A 122 -64.39 -30.27 9.63
N PHE A 123 -65.10 -30.39 10.76
CA PHE A 123 -66.09 -29.41 11.21
C PHE A 123 -65.52 -28.21 12.00
N ASP A 124 -64.36 -28.33 12.66
CA ASP A 124 -63.71 -27.18 13.36
C ASP A 124 -62.95 -26.25 12.41
N LEU A 125 -62.63 -26.70 11.19
CA LEU A 125 -62.01 -25.86 10.14
C LEU A 125 -62.95 -24.73 9.66
N MET A 126 -64.23 -24.78 10.00
CA MET A 126 -65.16 -23.68 9.76
C MET A 126 -64.83 -22.41 10.55
N ASN A 127 -64.03 -22.51 11.63
CA ASN A 127 -63.57 -21.35 12.39
C ASN A 127 -62.07 -21.09 12.17
N SER A 128 -61.72 -20.82 10.90
CA SER A 128 -60.37 -20.54 10.45
C SER A 128 -59.64 -19.47 11.27
N SER A 129 -60.37 -18.46 11.79
CA SER A 129 -59.77 -17.40 12.60
C SER A 129 -59.29 -17.89 13.96
N LYS A 130 -60.01 -18.83 14.59
CA LYS A 130 -59.60 -19.43 15.87
C LYS A 130 -58.37 -20.31 15.70
N ILE A 131 -58.31 -21.09 14.63
CA ILE A 131 -57.16 -21.96 14.31
C ILE A 131 -55.94 -21.10 13.98
N GLN A 132 -56.10 -20.04 13.18
CA GLN A 132 -55.03 -19.11 12.86
C GLN A 132 -54.47 -18.44 14.13
N ALA A 133 -55.33 -17.93 15.02
CA ALA A 133 -54.89 -17.31 16.26
C ALA A 133 -54.21 -18.28 17.25
N ALA A 134 -54.51 -19.58 17.15
CA ALA A 134 -53.81 -20.62 17.92
C ALA A 134 -52.45 -20.94 17.28
N PHE A 135 -52.40 -21.11 15.96
CA PHE A 135 -51.16 -21.31 15.21
C PHE A 135 -50.15 -20.17 15.41
N ASP A 136 -50.60 -18.92 15.31
CA ASP A 136 -49.75 -17.75 15.53
C ASP A 136 -49.15 -17.74 16.94
N ARG A 137 -49.89 -18.25 17.93
CA ARG A 137 -49.48 -18.24 19.34
C ARG A 137 -48.63 -19.43 19.74
N GLU A 138 -48.85 -20.59 19.12
CA GLU A 138 -48.21 -21.86 19.49
C GLU A 138 -47.02 -22.19 18.58
N VAL A 139 -47.09 -21.84 17.29
CA VAL A 139 -46.08 -22.18 16.29
C VAL A 139 -45.19 -20.99 15.98
N ILE A 140 -45.78 -19.88 15.53
CA ILE A 140 -45.04 -18.66 15.20
C ILE A 140 -44.47 -18.04 16.46
N ALA A 141 -45.30 -17.81 17.48
CA ALA A 141 -44.91 -17.43 18.84
C ALA A 141 -43.73 -16.45 18.88
N ASP A 142 -42.61 -16.87 19.49
CA ASP A 142 -41.38 -16.08 19.63
C ASP A 142 -40.40 -16.24 18.45
N THR A 143 -40.70 -17.08 17.46
CA THR A 143 -39.78 -17.38 16.32
C THR A 143 -39.33 -16.11 15.62
N SER A 144 -40.25 -15.20 15.30
CA SER A 144 -39.89 -13.95 14.62
C SER A 144 -38.92 -13.12 15.44
N ARG A 145 -39.13 -13.05 16.76
CA ARG A 145 -38.24 -12.33 17.69
C ARG A 145 -36.87 -13.02 17.81
N GLU A 146 -36.85 -14.35 17.86
CA GLU A 146 -35.61 -15.13 17.91
C GLU A 146 -34.79 -14.96 16.62
N ILE A 147 -35.43 -15.00 15.45
CA ILE A 147 -34.76 -14.72 14.16
C ILE A 147 -34.20 -13.29 14.15
N GLU A 148 -34.98 -12.29 14.59
CA GLU A 148 -34.51 -10.91 14.69
C GLU A 148 -33.30 -10.77 15.63
N GLN A 149 -33.27 -11.51 16.74
CA GLN A 149 -32.13 -11.53 17.66
C GLN A 149 -30.89 -12.14 17.02
N GLU A 150 -31.03 -13.27 16.32
CA GLU A 150 -29.91 -13.90 15.61
C GLU A 150 -29.36 -13.02 14.48
N VAL A 151 -30.25 -12.35 13.74
CA VAL A 151 -29.85 -11.40 12.68
C VAL A 151 -29.15 -10.19 13.28
N SER A 152 -29.66 -9.63 14.39
CA SER A 152 -29.01 -8.51 15.09
C SER A 152 -27.62 -8.92 15.58
N SER A 153 -27.48 -10.12 16.16
CA SER A 153 -26.19 -10.63 16.61
C SER A 153 -25.21 -10.83 15.46
N LEU A 154 -25.68 -11.25 14.28
CA LEU A 154 -24.86 -11.35 13.08
C LEU A 154 -24.38 -9.98 12.61
N ILE A 155 -25.26 -8.96 12.64
CA ILE A 155 -24.90 -7.58 12.27
C ILE A 155 -23.83 -7.04 13.23
N ASP A 156 -24.05 -7.19 14.53
CA ASP A 156 -23.10 -6.72 15.55
C ASP A 156 -21.73 -7.39 15.39
N TRP A 157 -21.72 -8.71 15.16
CA TRP A 157 -20.49 -9.47 14.89
C TRP A 157 -19.77 -9.00 13.61
N LEU A 158 -20.50 -8.79 12.52
CA LEU A 158 -19.96 -8.32 11.25
C LEU A 158 -19.28 -6.95 11.42
N VAL A 159 -19.98 -5.99 12.02
CA VAL A 159 -19.46 -4.64 12.27
C VAL A 159 -18.20 -4.67 13.13
N ASP A 160 -18.18 -5.49 14.18
CA ASP A 160 -17.05 -5.62 15.09
C ASP A 160 -15.82 -6.27 14.40
N LYS A 161 -16.03 -7.27 13.53
CA LYS A 161 -14.97 -7.85 12.71
C LYS A 161 -14.40 -6.84 11.70
N ASP A 162 -15.27 -6.12 11.00
CA ASP A 162 -14.87 -5.13 9.99
C ASP A 162 -14.10 -3.97 10.61
N TYR A 163 -14.56 -3.47 11.76
CA TYR A 163 -13.86 -2.42 12.49
C TYR A 163 -12.45 -2.86 12.94
N ARG A 164 -12.32 -4.08 13.48
CA ARG A 164 -11.00 -4.62 13.86
C ARG A 164 -10.06 -4.77 12.66
N GLN A 165 -10.57 -5.27 11.54
CA GLN A 165 -9.78 -5.43 10.33
C GLN A 165 -9.29 -4.08 9.79
N TRP A 166 -10.19 -3.09 9.73
CA TRP A 166 -9.83 -1.74 9.32
C TRP A 166 -8.77 -1.12 10.23
N ARG A 167 -8.91 -1.28 11.56
CA ARG A 167 -7.94 -0.76 12.51
C ARG A 167 -6.56 -1.38 12.32
N ALA A 168 -6.50 -2.71 12.13
CA ALA A 168 -5.26 -3.41 11.88
C ALA A 168 -4.56 -2.87 10.61
N ILE A 169 -5.30 -2.71 9.50
CA ILE A 169 -4.75 -2.15 8.25
C ILE A 169 -4.24 -0.72 8.45
N MET A 170 -5.01 0.13 9.14
CA MET A 170 -4.62 1.51 9.41
C MET A 170 -3.36 1.59 10.29
N ASP A 171 -3.24 0.74 11.30
CA ASP A 171 -2.07 0.70 12.17
C ASP A 171 -0.80 0.33 11.37
N TYR A 172 -0.88 -0.66 10.47
CA TYR A 172 0.22 -1.01 9.58
C TYR A 172 0.61 0.12 8.62
N LEU A 173 -0.37 0.77 7.97
CA LEU A 173 -0.10 1.86 7.03
C LEU A 173 0.49 3.09 7.73
N ASN A 174 0.00 3.42 8.93
CA ASN A 174 0.49 4.55 9.71
C ASN A 174 1.91 4.31 10.23
N GLN A 175 2.19 3.11 10.74
CA GLN A 175 3.55 2.71 11.13
C GLN A 175 4.51 2.87 9.95
N ARG A 176 4.10 2.41 8.76
CA ARG A 176 4.91 2.46 7.54
C ARG A 176 5.12 3.89 7.00
N ALA A 177 4.16 4.78 7.20
CA ALA A 177 4.30 6.19 6.89
C ALA A 177 5.30 6.88 7.84
N ALA A 178 5.26 6.55 9.14
CA ALA A 178 6.10 7.15 10.17
C ALA A 178 7.59 6.73 10.08
N GLU A 179 7.88 5.45 9.80
CA GLU A 179 9.24 4.90 9.76
C GLU A 179 10.18 5.61 8.76
N HIS A 180 9.64 6.21 7.71
CA HIS A 180 10.42 6.86 6.66
C HIS A 180 10.27 8.38 6.62
N ALA A 181 9.55 8.98 7.58
CA ALA A 181 9.45 10.44 7.70
C ALA A 181 10.79 11.09 8.13
N ASP A 182 11.57 10.41 8.97
CA ASP A 182 12.82 10.95 9.56
C ASP A 182 14.08 10.74 8.70
N GLN A 183 14.04 9.89 7.67
CA GLN A 183 15.18 9.67 6.76
C GLN A 183 15.42 10.81 5.76
N ILE A 184 14.67 11.92 5.87
CA ILE A 184 14.51 12.93 4.82
C ILE A 184 14.88 14.32 5.35
N VAL A 185 16.16 14.52 5.69
CA VAL A 185 16.72 15.87 5.85
C VAL A 185 17.83 16.06 4.83
N GLY A 186 17.46 16.54 3.64
CA GLY A 186 18.39 17.06 2.63
C GLY A 186 18.23 16.47 1.22
N GLN A 187 17.83 17.33 0.28
CA GLN A 187 17.92 17.21 -1.19
C GLN A 187 16.85 16.38 -1.97
N VAL A 188 16.21 17.08 -2.93
CA VAL A 188 15.53 16.59 -4.16
C VAL A 188 14.54 15.40 -4.00
N GLY A 189 13.93 15.24 -2.82
CA GLY A 189 13.10 14.08 -2.46
C GLY A 189 11.60 14.35 -2.23
N SER A 190 11.14 15.60 -2.27
CA SER A 190 9.81 15.98 -1.77
C SER A 190 8.64 15.40 -2.55
N GLU A 191 8.75 15.27 -3.88
CA GLU A 191 7.64 14.80 -4.72
C GLU A 191 7.36 13.30 -4.52
N PHE A 192 8.40 12.48 -4.41
CA PHE A 192 8.24 11.03 -4.18
C PHE A 192 7.50 10.77 -2.85
N GLU A 193 7.96 11.41 -1.78
CA GLU A 193 7.36 11.22 -0.46
C GLU A 193 5.93 11.77 -0.41
N PHE A 194 5.70 12.95 -0.99
CA PHE A 194 4.36 13.52 -1.09
C PHE A 194 3.39 12.59 -1.85
N ASN A 195 3.81 12.05 -3.00
CA ASN A 195 2.99 11.12 -3.77
C ASN A 195 2.71 9.83 -2.98
N ARG A 196 3.72 9.30 -2.28
CA ARG A 196 3.57 8.12 -1.42
C ARG A 196 2.60 8.36 -0.27
N GLN A 197 2.72 9.46 0.46
CA GLN A 197 1.80 9.82 1.55
C GLN A 197 0.37 9.99 1.04
N ASN A 198 0.18 10.61 -0.12
CA ASN A 198 -1.13 10.73 -0.74
C ASN A 198 -1.74 9.37 -1.10
N LEU A 199 -0.93 8.45 -1.64
CA LEU A 199 -1.37 7.08 -1.95
C LEU A 199 -1.76 6.32 -0.68
N LEU A 200 -0.92 6.31 0.36
CA LEU A 200 -1.22 5.66 1.64
C LEU A 200 -2.50 6.24 2.27
N ALA A 201 -2.63 7.56 2.27
CA ALA A 201 -3.84 8.22 2.77
C ALA A 201 -5.08 7.88 1.93
N SER A 202 -4.94 7.69 0.62
CA SER A 202 -6.05 7.27 -0.25
C SER A 202 -6.52 5.86 0.05
N VAL A 203 -5.60 4.92 0.28
CA VAL A 203 -5.90 3.55 0.69
C VAL A 203 -6.60 3.55 2.04
N GLY A 204 -6.10 4.31 3.02
CA GLY A 204 -6.74 4.41 4.33
C GLY A 204 -8.16 4.97 4.29
N ARG A 205 -8.42 5.97 3.43
CA ARG A 205 -9.77 6.49 3.19
C ARG A 205 -10.69 5.46 2.56
N GLU A 206 -10.20 4.68 1.60
CA GLU A 206 -11.02 3.67 0.93
C GLU A 206 -11.35 2.50 1.86
N ALA A 207 -10.38 2.04 2.66
CA ALA A 207 -10.61 1.05 3.70
C ALA A 207 -11.67 1.52 4.72
N HIS A 208 -11.72 2.81 5.04
CA HIS A 208 -12.72 3.37 5.95
C HIS A 208 -14.14 3.41 5.37
N LYS A 209 -14.31 3.54 4.05
CA LYS A 209 -15.64 3.51 3.44
C LYS A 209 -16.31 2.15 3.57
N ILE A 210 -15.53 1.08 3.42
CA ILE A 210 -16.04 -0.30 3.47
C ILE A 210 -16.70 -0.59 4.82
N VAL A 211 -16.15 -0.07 5.93
CA VAL A 211 -16.72 -0.26 7.28
C VAL A 211 -18.02 0.54 7.49
N ASN A 212 -18.24 1.62 6.73
CA ASN A 212 -19.39 2.51 6.90
C ASN A 212 -20.52 2.23 5.88
N THR A 213 -20.38 1.21 5.03
CA THR A 213 -21.39 0.85 4.01
C THR A 213 -22.16 -0.38 4.45
#